data_AF-A0A1C5L6N4-F1
#
_entry.id   AF-A0A1C5L6N4-F1
#
_cell.length_a   1.000
_cell.length_b   1.000
_cell.length_c   1.000
_cell.angle_alpha   90.00
_cell.angle_beta   90.00
_cell.angle_gamma   90.00
#
_symmetry.space_group_name_H-M   'P 1'
#
loop_
_entity.id
_entity.type
_entity.pdbx_description
1 polymer ?
#
loop_
_entity_poly.entity_id
_entity_poly.type
_entity_poly.pdbx_seq_one_letter_code
_entity_poly.pdbx_strand_id
1 'polypeptide(L)'
;MAIYTGVGGSAKSVSKIYTGIDGVARPVHKGYIGVDGVAKKFYDGGNPISSFALGTEFGIKDPSGNTYWYKLVHKGVPGGGLYDSTANGAWLWRSSIAGSTAIDSSNYIYGYEGWALDNWCVNYPGGNITPSVANRLMTVHLPYVKQADYNSANVSSGSNGLSRKCFLLSAVEMGVYTWQGVDGLMAQEGAKLDYFDYTTAATDKRKADTEYWTRSKRTHNGNYMYTFYADGSFSSVGRHREDSYGLRPCIVLPLNTLVTTVTGFLWFEYNYIN
;
A
#
# COMPACT_ATOMS: atom_id res chain seq x y z
N MET A 1 -17.61 -20.69 -3.53
CA MET A 1 -18.89 -21.22 -4.04
C MET A 1 -19.70 -20.06 -4.56
N ALA A 2 -20.17 -20.12 -5.80
CA ALA A 2 -21.15 -19.17 -6.30
C ALA A 2 -22.54 -19.65 -5.92
N ILE A 3 -23.39 -18.75 -5.43
CA ILE A 3 -24.79 -19.05 -5.13
C ILE A 3 -25.58 -18.77 -6.40
N TYR A 4 -26.45 -19.69 -6.77
CA TYR A 4 -27.36 -19.52 -7.89
C TYR A 4 -28.80 -19.56 -7.38
N THR A 5 -29.64 -18.71 -7.97
CA THR A 5 -31.09 -18.75 -7.79
C THR A 5 -31.75 -19.11 -9.11
N GLY A 6 -32.81 -19.92 -9.05
CA GLY A 6 -33.60 -20.28 -10.22
C GLY A 6 -34.62 -19.18 -10.51
N VAL A 7 -34.47 -18.50 -11.65
CA VAL A 7 -35.45 -17.52 -12.14
C VAL A 7 -35.88 -17.94 -13.53
N GLY A 8 -37.16 -18.30 -13.71
CA GLY A 8 -37.71 -18.73 -15.00
C GLY A 8 -37.03 -19.96 -15.59
N GLY A 9 -36.68 -20.96 -14.76
CA GLY A 9 -36.01 -22.19 -15.21
C GLY A 9 -34.52 -22.05 -15.54
N SER A 10 -33.94 -20.86 -15.35
CA SER A 10 -32.50 -20.61 -15.55
C SER A 10 -31.80 -20.32 -14.22
N ALA A 11 -30.60 -20.87 -14.04
CA ALA A 11 -29.73 -20.50 -12.93
C ALA A 11 -29.13 -19.11 -13.16
N LYS A 12 -29.33 -18.21 -12.20
CA LYS A 12 -28.73 -16.86 -12.17
C LYS A 12 -27.82 -16.74 -10.96
N SER A 13 -26.62 -16.21 -11.15
CA SER A 13 -25.70 -15.98 -10.02
C SER A 13 -26.23 -14.88 -9.10
N VAL A 14 -26.12 -15.12 -7.80
CA VAL A 14 -26.46 -14.14 -6.76
C VAL A 14 -25.22 -13.31 -6.47
N SER A 15 -25.31 -12.00 -6.72
CA SER A 15 -24.20 -11.06 -6.48
C SER A 15 -24.21 -10.47 -5.06
N LYS A 16 -25.38 -10.31 -4.46
CA LYS A 16 -25.56 -9.77 -3.11
C LYS A 16 -26.66 -10.52 -2.36
N ILE A 17 -26.46 -10.74 -1.07
CA ILE A 17 -27.47 -11.31 -0.17
C ILE A 17 -27.84 -10.25 0.85
N TYR A 18 -29.14 -10.12 1.13
CA TYR A 18 -29.66 -9.26 2.17
C TYR A 18 -30.50 -10.08 3.14
N THR A 19 -30.50 -9.68 4.41
CA THR A 19 -31.43 -10.15 5.42
C THR A 19 -32.36 -9.02 5.82
N GLY A 20 -33.65 -9.30 6.02
CA GLY A 20 -34.59 -8.33 6.53
C GLY A 20 -34.51 -8.24 8.05
N ILE A 21 -34.26 -7.04 8.58
CA ILE A 21 -34.34 -6.76 10.03
C ILE A 21 -35.25 -5.54 10.18
N ASP A 22 -36.36 -5.71 10.90
CA ASP A 22 -37.38 -4.67 11.11
C ASP A 22 -37.91 -4.05 9.82
N GLY A 23 -38.12 -4.87 8.78
CA GLY A 23 -38.57 -4.41 7.47
C GLY A 23 -37.51 -3.71 6.61
N VAL A 24 -36.28 -3.59 7.11
CA VAL A 24 -35.15 -2.98 6.39
C VAL A 24 -34.20 -4.06 5.88
N ALA A 25 -33.89 -4.03 4.59
CA ALA A 25 -32.89 -4.91 3.98
C ALA A 25 -31.49 -4.52 4.45
N ARG A 26 -30.77 -5.46 5.08
CA ARG A 26 -29.39 -5.28 5.52
C ARG A 26 -28.47 -6.25 4.79
N PRO A 27 -27.30 -5.79 4.28
CA PRO A 27 -26.39 -6.66 3.56
C PRO A 27 -25.86 -7.77 4.47
N VAL A 28 -25.85 -9.00 3.98
CA VAL A 28 -25.15 -10.10 4.66
C VAL A 28 -23.65 -9.91 4.42
N HIS A 29 -22.84 -9.98 5.47
CA HIS A 29 -21.38 -9.85 5.33
C HIS A 29 -20.69 -11.20 5.14
N LYS A 30 -21.19 -12.25 5.80
CA LYS A 30 -20.67 -13.62 5.65
C LYS A 30 -21.83 -14.59 5.77
N GLY A 31 -21.81 -15.64 4.95
CA GLY A 31 -22.75 -16.77 5.06
C GLY A 31 -21.98 -18.06 5.30
N TYR A 32 -22.43 -18.84 6.28
CA TYR A 32 -21.89 -20.17 6.60
C TYR A 32 -22.99 -21.23 6.50
N ILE A 33 -22.63 -22.41 6.01
CA ILE A 33 -23.51 -23.57 5.92
C ILE A 33 -22.84 -24.75 6.64
N GLY A 34 -23.63 -25.52 7.37
CA GLY A 34 -23.16 -26.76 7.99
C GLY A 34 -22.96 -27.83 6.92
N VAL A 35 -21.74 -28.38 6.84
CA VAL A 35 -21.43 -29.56 6.00
C VAL A 35 -20.66 -30.51 6.89
N ASP A 36 -21.22 -31.70 7.13
CA ASP A 36 -20.64 -32.74 7.99
C ASP A 36 -20.31 -32.23 9.41
N GLY A 37 -21.19 -31.41 9.98
CA GLY A 37 -21.00 -30.83 11.32
C GLY A 37 -19.99 -29.67 11.39
N VAL A 38 -19.39 -29.27 10.26
CA VAL A 38 -18.43 -28.16 10.19
C VAL A 38 -19.05 -26.96 9.47
N ALA A 39 -18.89 -25.77 10.05
CA ALA A 39 -19.29 -24.53 9.41
C ALA A 39 -18.37 -24.21 8.21
N LYS A 40 -18.88 -24.31 6.99
CA LYS A 40 -18.18 -23.91 5.75
C LYS A 40 -18.73 -22.58 5.26
N LYS A 41 -17.84 -21.60 5.01
CA LYS A 41 -18.23 -20.29 4.45
C LYS A 41 -18.69 -20.47 2.99
N PHE A 42 -19.92 -20.07 2.68
CA PHE A 42 -20.49 -20.12 1.33
C PHE A 42 -20.66 -18.74 0.70
N TYR A 43 -20.65 -17.66 1.49
CA TYR A 43 -20.80 -16.29 1.02
C TYR A 43 -19.83 -15.33 1.74
N ASP A 44 -19.28 -14.39 0.99
CA ASP A 44 -18.49 -13.27 1.48
C ASP A 44 -19.06 -12.00 0.84
N GLY A 45 -19.66 -11.15 1.65
CA GLY A 45 -20.26 -9.89 1.24
C GLY A 45 -19.26 -8.75 1.35
N GLY A 46 -19.41 -7.76 0.49
CA GLY A 46 -18.55 -6.58 0.48
C GLY A 46 -18.55 -5.90 -0.87
N ASN A 47 -18.04 -4.67 -0.90
CA ASN A 47 -17.78 -3.97 -2.15
C ASN A 47 -16.32 -4.22 -2.56
N PRO A 48 -16.02 -4.39 -3.86
CA PRO A 48 -14.63 -4.48 -4.30
C PRO A 48 -13.90 -3.18 -3.96
N ILE A 49 -12.66 -3.28 -3.51
CA ILE A 49 -11.85 -2.12 -3.11
C ILE A 49 -11.72 -1.08 -4.24
N SER A 50 -11.79 -1.51 -5.51
CA SER A 50 -11.79 -0.64 -6.68
C SER A 50 -12.96 0.35 -6.75
N SER A 51 -14.08 0.05 -6.08
CA SER A 51 -15.27 0.91 -6.03
C SER A 51 -15.13 2.10 -5.08
N PHE A 52 -14.12 2.11 -4.20
CA PHE A 52 -13.89 3.20 -3.26
C PHE A 52 -13.09 4.34 -3.89
N ALA A 53 -13.26 5.54 -3.33
CA ALA A 53 -12.52 6.73 -3.73
C ALA A 53 -11.06 6.67 -3.25
N LEU A 54 -10.17 7.35 -3.96
CA LEU A 54 -8.82 7.57 -3.47
C LEU A 54 -8.88 8.38 -2.17
N GLY A 55 -7.99 8.07 -1.22
CA GLY A 55 -7.99 8.68 0.10
C GLY A 55 -8.88 7.98 1.13
N THR A 56 -9.76 7.06 0.72
CA THR A 56 -10.49 6.21 1.68
C THR A 56 -9.51 5.34 2.47
N GLU A 57 -9.76 5.22 3.78
CA GLU A 57 -8.96 4.39 4.69
C GLU A 57 -9.62 3.04 4.95
N PHE A 58 -8.77 2.02 5.08
CA PHE A 58 -9.14 0.63 5.31
C PHE A 58 -8.38 0.11 6.52
N GLY A 59 -9.13 -0.42 7.49
CA GLY A 59 -8.60 -1.11 8.65
C GLY A 59 -8.17 -2.53 8.30
N ILE A 60 -6.92 -2.85 8.61
CA ILE A 60 -6.35 -4.20 8.51
C ILE A 60 -5.84 -4.57 9.90
N LYS A 61 -6.18 -5.77 10.36
CA LYS A 61 -5.71 -6.24 11.66
C LYS A 61 -4.29 -6.81 11.57
N ASP A 62 -3.53 -6.69 12.66
CA ASP A 62 -2.35 -7.52 12.89
C ASP A 62 -2.75 -8.92 13.43
N PRO A 63 -1.81 -9.88 13.54
CA PRO A 63 -2.08 -11.19 14.13
C PRO A 63 -2.56 -11.15 15.59
N SER A 64 -2.31 -10.06 16.32
CA SER A 64 -2.77 -9.83 17.71
C SER A 64 -4.18 -9.22 17.77
N GLY A 65 -4.78 -8.86 16.64
CA GLY A 65 -6.13 -8.32 16.53
C GLY A 65 -6.22 -6.79 16.57
N ASN A 66 -5.10 -6.06 16.64
CA ASN A 66 -5.09 -4.59 16.60
C ASN A 66 -5.34 -4.10 15.17
N THR A 67 -6.20 -3.09 15.03
CA THR A 67 -6.51 -2.51 13.71
C THR A 67 -5.55 -1.39 13.37
N TYR A 68 -5.00 -1.44 12.16
CA TYR A 68 -4.16 -0.41 11.58
C TYR A 68 -4.73 0.08 10.25
N TRP A 69 -4.64 1.39 10.03
CA TRP A 69 -5.29 2.06 8.89
C TRP A 69 -4.34 2.26 7.72
N TYR A 70 -4.85 1.96 6.53
CA TYR A 70 -4.17 2.13 5.25
C TYR A 70 -5.05 2.90 4.30
N LYS A 71 -4.45 3.87 3.62
CA LYS A 71 -5.12 4.76 2.67
C LYS A 71 -4.97 4.24 1.25
N LEU A 72 -6.06 4.21 0.48
CA LEU A 72 -6.01 3.91 -0.95
C LEU A 72 -5.41 5.08 -1.73
N VAL A 73 -4.19 4.89 -2.23
CA VAL A 73 -3.42 5.95 -2.89
C VAL A 73 -3.36 5.82 -4.41
N HIS A 74 -3.66 4.64 -4.96
CA HIS A 74 -3.73 4.41 -6.40
C HIS A 74 -4.56 3.16 -6.75
N LYS A 75 -5.08 3.13 -7.97
CA LYS A 75 -5.78 1.97 -8.55
C LYS A 75 -5.23 1.69 -9.94
N GLY A 76 -4.83 0.45 -10.18
CA GLY A 76 -4.29 0.02 -11.46
C GLY A 76 -2.76 0.06 -11.48
N VAL A 77 -2.20 0.06 -12.69
CA VAL A 77 -0.75 0.18 -12.92
C VAL A 77 -0.38 1.67 -12.89
N PRO A 78 0.56 2.10 -12.03
CA PRO A 78 1.02 3.49 -12.06
C PRO A 78 1.56 3.86 -13.45
N GLY A 79 1.30 5.11 -13.86
CA GLY A 79 1.67 5.59 -15.20
C GLY A 79 3.17 5.61 -15.49
N GLY A 80 3.58 6.20 -16.62
CA GLY A 80 4.99 6.47 -16.91
C GLY A 80 5.82 5.30 -17.45
N GLY A 81 5.22 4.12 -17.69
CA GLY A 81 5.86 3.02 -18.43
C GLY A 81 6.94 2.26 -17.65
N LEU A 82 7.09 2.50 -16.35
CA LEU A 82 8.09 1.82 -15.50
C LEU A 82 7.55 0.56 -14.82
N TYR A 83 6.24 0.42 -14.67
CA TYR A 83 5.62 -0.73 -14.03
C TYR A 83 5.07 -1.70 -15.09
N ASP A 84 5.13 -3.00 -14.79
CA ASP A 84 4.44 -4.02 -15.56
C ASP A 84 3.08 -4.37 -14.94
N SER A 85 2.42 -5.41 -15.47
CA SER A 85 1.08 -5.82 -15.02
C SER A 85 1.03 -6.32 -13.57
N THR A 86 2.17 -6.62 -12.94
CA THR A 86 2.21 -7.02 -11.51
C THR A 86 1.80 -5.89 -10.58
N ALA A 87 1.90 -4.64 -11.04
CA ALA A 87 1.48 -3.46 -10.31
C ALA A 87 -0.03 -3.17 -10.39
N ASN A 88 -0.80 -3.94 -11.18
CA ASN A 88 -2.23 -3.69 -11.44
C ASN A 88 -3.13 -4.02 -10.23
N GLY A 89 -3.15 -3.15 -9.23
CA GLY A 89 -3.84 -3.40 -7.96
C GLY A 89 -4.36 -2.15 -7.27
N ALA A 90 -4.91 -2.34 -6.08
CA ALA A 90 -5.23 -1.29 -5.14
C ALA A 90 -4.04 -1.06 -4.22
N TRP A 91 -3.42 0.12 -4.33
CA TRP A 91 -2.24 0.48 -3.55
C TRP A 91 -2.66 1.11 -2.23
N LEU A 92 -2.27 0.47 -1.13
CA LEU A 92 -2.65 0.83 0.22
C LEU A 92 -1.43 1.28 1.01
N TRP A 93 -1.40 2.55 1.36
CA TRP A 93 -0.29 3.18 2.07
C TRP A 93 -0.63 3.40 3.55
N ARG A 94 0.25 2.99 4.45
CA ARG A 94 0.03 3.08 5.89
C ARG A 94 -0.16 4.53 6.33
N SER A 95 -1.26 4.81 7.04
CA SER A 95 -1.63 6.17 7.45
C SER A 95 -0.73 6.73 8.56
N SER A 96 -0.32 5.90 9.53
CA SER A 96 0.61 6.30 10.59
C SER A 96 2.00 5.73 10.35
N ILE A 97 2.97 6.17 11.14
CA ILE A 97 4.30 5.57 11.21
C ILE A 97 4.15 4.17 11.83
N ALA A 98 4.75 3.17 11.20
CA ALA A 98 4.67 1.77 11.62
C ALA A 98 5.93 1.26 12.33
N GLY A 99 7.00 2.04 12.29
CA GLY A 99 8.28 1.75 12.92
C GLY A 99 9.29 2.81 12.53
N SER A 100 10.51 2.68 13.01
CA SER A 100 11.62 3.57 12.65
C SER A 100 12.92 2.78 12.62
N THR A 101 13.81 3.12 11.69
CA THR A 101 15.15 2.55 11.66
C THR A 101 16.12 3.51 10.98
N ALA A 102 17.38 3.42 11.36
CA ALA A 102 18.48 3.85 10.50
C ALA A 102 18.65 2.85 9.35
N ILE A 103 19.22 3.31 8.24
CA ILE A 103 19.46 2.48 7.07
C ILE A 103 20.71 1.62 7.29
N ASP A 104 21.77 2.22 7.84
CA ASP A 104 22.96 1.56 8.38
C ASP A 104 23.81 2.57 9.16
N SER A 105 24.48 2.08 10.20
CA SER A 105 25.41 2.84 11.05
C SER A 105 26.89 2.58 10.72
N SER A 106 27.20 1.71 9.75
CA SER A 106 28.54 1.12 9.61
C SER A 106 29.10 0.95 8.17
N ASN A 107 28.30 0.91 7.10
CA ASN A 107 28.80 0.75 5.73
C ASN A 107 28.31 1.81 4.75
N TYR A 108 29.08 2.03 3.68
CA TYR A 108 28.71 2.77 2.46
C TYR A 108 27.48 2.16 1.75
N ILE A 109 26.27 2.45 2.23
CA ILE A 109 24.99 2.13 1.56
C ILE A 109 24.77 3.02 0.36
N TYR A 110 24.22 2.42 -0.69
CA TYR A 110 23.93 3.12 -1.93
C TYR A 110 22.61 2.70 -2.61
N GLY A 111 21.60 2.31 -1.84
CA GLY A 111 20.30 1.96 -2.40
C GLY A 111 19.32 1.37 -1.38
N TYR A 112 18.12 1.09 -1.88
CA TYR A 112 17.03 0.50 -1.11
C TYR A 112 17.14 -1.04 -1.02
N GLU A 113 17.41 -1.70 -2.15
CA GLU A 113 17.43 -3.18 -2.27
C GLU A 113 18.39 -3.85 -1.26
N GLY A 114 17.86 -4.80 -0.49
CA GLY A 114 18.63 -5.69 0.40
C GLY A 114 19.09 -5.06 1.71
N TRP A 115 18.82 -3.77 1.93
CA TRP A 115 19.24 -3.02 3.12
C TRP A 115 18.14 -2.88 4.16
N ALA A 116 18.39 -2.18 5.27
CA ALA A 116 17.51 -2.18 6.44
C ALA A 116 16.05 -1.75 6.13
N LEU A 117 15.85 -0.73 5.28
CA LEU A 117 14.51 -0.29 4.89
C LEU A 117 13.74 -1.38 4.13
N ASP A 118 14.40 -1.99 3.14
CA ASP A 118 13.82 -3.06 2.33
C ASP A 118 13.59 -4.34 3.14
N ASN A 119 14.58 -4.76 3.94
CA ASN A 119 14.45 -5.90 4.84
C ASN A 119 13.34 -5.72 5.86
N TRP A 120 13.15 -4.51 6.39
CA TRP A 120 12.02 -4.20 7.26
C TRP A 120 10.70 -4.39 6.51
N CYS A 121 10.59 -3.85 5.28
CA CYS A 121 9.40 -4.03 4.45
C CYS A 121 9.13 -5.49 4.06
N VAL A 122 10.15 -6.29 3.75
CA VAL A 122 10.01 -7.71 3.43
C VAL A 122 9.39 -8.49 4.60
N ASN A 123 9.79 -8.17 5.83
CA ASN A 123 9.31 -8.85 7.03
C ASN A 123 8.01 -8.26 7.60
N TYR A 124 7.66 -7.02 7.22
CA TYR A 124 6.51 -6.29 7.76
C TYR A 124 5.19 -7.07 7.74
N PRO A 125 4.77 -7.72 6.63
CA PRO A 125 3.48 -8.42 6.59
C PRO A 125 3.33 -9.53 7.64
N GLY A 126 4.40 -10.26 7.96
CA GLY A 126 4.34 -11.42 8.86
C GLY A 126 3.94 -11.07 10.31
N GLY A 127 4.29 -9.86 10.76
CA GLY A 127 3.96 -9.37 12.11
C GLY A 127 2.85 -8.33 12.16
N ASN A 128 2.47 -7.71 11.04
CA ASN A 128 1.62 -6.52 11.03
C ASN A 128 0.33 -6.66 10.21
N ILE A 129 0.16 -7.78 9.52
CA ILE A 129 -0.99 -8.05 8.66
C ILE A 129 -1.49 -9.45 8.98
N THR A 130 -2.79 -9.61 9.25
CA THR A 130 -3.40 -10.92 9.47
C THR A 130 -3.08 -11.87 8.30
N PRO A 131 -2.81 -13.17 8.56
CA PRO A 131 -2.48 -14.12 7.50
C PRO A 131 -3.51 -14.19 6.36
N SER A 132 -4.79 -13.99 6.67
CA SER A 132 -5.87 -13.95 5.67
C SER A 132 -5.71 -12.83 4.64
N VAL A 133 -5.19 -11.67 5.05
CA VAL A 133 -4.90 -10.53 4.17
C VAL A 133 -3.49 -10.65 3.58
N ALA A 134 -2.50 -11.07 4.37
CA ALA A 134 -1.11 -11.23 3.92
C ALA A 134 -0.98 -12.20 2.73
N ASN A 135 -1.78 -13.27 2.73
CA ASN A 135 -1.82 -14.25 1.64
C ASN A 135 -2.41 -13.71 0.32
N ARG A 136 -3.09 -12.56 0.36
CA ARG A 136 -3.71 -11.91 -0.80
C ARG A 136 -2.85 -10.77 -1.35
N LEU A 137 -1.76 -10.40 -0.67
CA LEU A 137 -0.85 -9.35 -1.13
C LEU A 137 -0.27 -9.72 -2.50
N MET A 138 -0.32 -8.76 -3.41
CA MET A 138 0.33 -8.85 -4.70
C MET A 138 1.83 -8.65 -4.55
N THR A 139 2.61 -9.42 -5.31
CA THR A 139 4.03 -9.13 -5.51
C THR A 139 4.15 -8.17 -6.68
N VAL A 140 4.72 -6.99 -6.44
CA VAL A 140 4.90 -5.93 -7.44
C VAL A 140 6.37 -5.89 -7.86
N HIS A 141 6.64 -5.71 -9.16
CA HIS A 141 7.96 -5.34 -9.66
C HIS A 141 8.17 -3.82 -9.57
N LEU A 142 8.87 -3.38 -8.53
CA LEU A 142 9.08 -1.97 -8.27
C LEU A 142 10.22 -1.41 -9.12
N PRO A 143 10.04 -0.23 -9.73
CA PRO A 143 11.14 0.56 -10.23
C PRO A 143 12.05 1.00 -9.08
N TYR A 144 13.35 0.76 -9.25
CA TYR A 144 14.35 1.07 -8.23
C TYR A 144 15.72 1.23 -8.86
N VAL A 145 16.62 1.94 -8.17
CA VAL A 145 18.04 1.92 -8.51
C VAL A 145 18.71 0.71 -7.86
N LYS A 146 19.36 -0.13 -8.68
CA LYS A 146 20.06 -1.33 -8.19
C LYS A 146 21.18 -0.97 -7.24
N GLN A 147 21.48 -1.89 -6.31
CA GLN A 147 22.65 -1.73 -5.45
C GLN A 147 23.95 -1.59 -6.26
N ALA A 148 24.08 -2.26 -7.40
CA ALA A 148 25.27 -2.16 -8.25
C ALA A 148 25.37 -0.80 -8.98
N ASP A 149 24.24 -0.12 -9.21
CA ASP A 149 24.11 1.12 -9.98
C ASP A 149 24.22 2.36 -9.10
N TYR A 150 25.14 2.26 -8.15
CA TYR A 150 25.12 2.97 -6.90
C TYR A 150 25.50 4.46 -7.03
N ASN A 151 26.34 4.75 -8.03
CA ASN A 151 26.76 6.09 -8.47
C ASN A 151 25.98 6.57 -9.71
N SER A 152 24.77 6.05 -9.97
CA SER A 152 23.98 6.39 -11.16
C SER A 152 22.50 6.56 -10.86
N ALA A 153 21.78 7.19 -11.78
CA ALA A 153 20.31 7.30 -11.74
C ALA A 153 19.62 6.17 -12.52
N ASN A 154 20.34 5.08 -12.81
CA ASN A 154 19.82 3.99 -13.63
C ASN A 154 18.76 3.22 -12.87
N VAL A 155 17.54 3.27 -13.38
CA VAL A 155 16.38 2.61 -12.78
C VAL A 155 16.13 1.29 -13.49
N SER A 156 16.14 0.19 -12.73
CA SER A 156 15.61 -1.09 -13.16
C SER A 156 14.09 -1.07 -13.04
N SER A 157 13.37 -1.51 -14.08
CA SER A 157 11.92 -1.36 -14.17
C SER A 157 11.28 -2.54 -14.93
N GLY A 158 9.94 -2.55 -15.00
CA GLY A 158 9.16 -3.61 -15.65
C GLY A 158 9.46 -4.97 -15.04
N SER A 159 9.68 -5.99 -15.88
CA SER A 159 10.02 -7.35 -15.45
C SER A 159 11.35 -7.46 -14.71
N ASN A 160 12.21 -6.45 -14.78
CA ASN A 160 13.47 -6.37 -14.03
C ASN A 160 13.33 -5.56 -12.73
N GLY A 161 12.12 -5.12 -12.38
CA GLY A 161 11.84 -4.41 -11.14
C GLY A 161 12.02 -5.29 -9.91
N LEU A 162 12.18 -4.66 -8.76
CA LEU A 162 12.38 -5.34 -7.49
C LEU A 162 11.07 -5.98 -7.02
N SER A 163 11.00 -7.31 -7.00
CA SER A 163 9.80 -8.05 -6.57
C SER A 163 9.53 -7.89 -5.08
N ARG A 164 8.47 -7.16 -4.70
CA ARG A 164 8.11 -6.93 -3.28
C ARG A 164 6.60 -6.99 -3.06
N LYS A 165 6.18 -7.54 -1.91
CA LYS A 165 4.79 -7.51 -1.42
C LYS A 165 4.48 -6.30 -0.56
N CYS A 166 5.51 -5.69 0.01
CA CYS A 166 5.46 -4.53 0.87
C CYS A 166 6.73 -3.70 0.61
N PHE A 167 6.60 -2.38 0.57
CA PHE A 167 7.68 -1.47 0.21
C PHE A 167 7.42 -0.04 0.68
N LEU A 168 8.46 0.79 0.76
CA LEU A 168 8.27 2.24 0.90
C LEU A 168 7.97 2.88 -0.45
N LEU A 169 7.12 3.90 -0.44
CA LEU A 169 6.88 4.72 -1.64
C LEU A 169 8.14 5.53 -2.00
N SER A 170 8.36 5.77 -3.28
CA SER A 170 9.40 6.68 -3.77
C SER A 170 8.92 8.13 -3.63
N ALA A 171 9.86 9.08 -3.62
CA ALA A 171 9.49 10.50 -3.63
C ALA A 171 8.69 10.85 -4.91
N VAL A 172 9.04 10.22 -6.04
CA VAL A 172 8.33 10.39 -7.33
C VAL A 172 6.87 9.91 -7.24
N GLU A 173 6.64 8.74 -6.65
CA GLU A 173 5.29 8.23 -6.39
C GLU A 173 4.45 9.17 -5.53
N MET A 174 5.11 9.88 -4.60
CA MET A 174 4.50 10.87 -3.71
C MET A 174 4.41 12.28 -4.32
N GLY A 175 4.65 12.44 -5.63
CA GLY A 175 4.43 13.69 -6.36
C GLY A 175 5.60 14.67 -6.31
N VAL A 176 6.83 14.19 -6.07
CA VAL A 176 8.04 15.01 -6.14
C VAL A 176 8.67 14.90 -7.53
N TYR A 177 8.99 16.05 -8.13
CA TYR A 177 9.77 16.08 -9.36
C TYR A 177 11.25 15.81 -9.09
N THR A 178 11.92 15.16 -10.02
CA THR A 178 13.35 14.82 -9.92
C THR A 178 14.26 16.02 -9.71
N TRP A 179 13.92 17.17 -10.31
CA TRP A 179 14.66 18.43 -10.19
C TRP A 179 14.55 19.09 -8.80
N GLN A 180 13.61 18.66 -7.94
CA GLN A 180 13.45 19.22 -6.59
C GLN A 180 14.47 18.66 -5.59
N GLY A 181 15.20 17.60 -5.92
CA GLY A 181 16.38 17.18 -5.16
C GLY A 181 17.52 18.19 -5.34
N VAL A 182 18.33 18.43 -4.31
CA VAL A 182 19.35 19.50 -4.25
C VAL A 182 20.39 19.45 -5.37
N ASP A 183 20.59 18.30 -6.02
CA ASP A 183 21.50 18.17 -7.16
C ASP A 183 20.77 18.13 -8.52
N GLY A 184 19.45 18.20 -8.54
CA GLY A 184 18.62 18.01 -9.75
C GLY A 184 18.63 16.57 -10.29
N LEU A 185 19.19 15.62 -9.54
CA LEU A 185 19.60 14.31 -10.05
C LEU A 185 18.90 13.14 -9.36
N MET A 186 17.77 13.33 -8.67
CA MET A 186 17.02 12.20 -8.08
C MET A 186 16.63 11.20 -9.18
N ALA A 187 16.86 9.90 -8.92
CA ALA A 187 16.47 8.86 -9.86
C ALA A 187 14.95 8.87 -10.10
N GLN A 188 14.54 8.65 -11.35
CA GLN A 188 13.13 8.60 -11.72
C GLN A 188 12.54 7.20 -11.43
N GLU A 189 12.51 6.80 -10.17
CA GLU A 189 12.19 5.43 -9.74
C GLU A 189 10.70 5.21 -9.38
N GLY A 190 9.84 5.56 -10.32
CA GLY A 190 8.41 5.32 -10.24
C GLY A 190 7.61 6.37 -10.98
N ALA A 191 6.30 6.39 -10.71
CA ALA A 191 5.39 7.36 -11.27
C ALA A 191 4.43 7.84 -10.21
N LYS A 192 4.04 9.12 -10.29
CA LYS A 192 3.12 9.73 -9.32
C LYS A 192 1.85 8.89 -9.20
N LEU A 193 1.51 8.55 -7.96
CA LEU A 193 0.27 7.89 -7.63
C LEU A 193 -0.89 8.91 -7.60
N ASP A 194 -2.07 8.48 -8.00
CA ASP A 194 -3.21 9.37 -8.27
C ASP A 194 -3.64 10.21 -7.06
N TYR A 195 -3.44 9.70 -5.84
CA TYR A 195 -3.79 10.43 -4.62
C TYR A 195 -2.95 11.69 -4.42
N PHE A 196 -1.69 11.69 -4.83
CA PHE A 196 -0.77 12.81 -4.62
C PHE A 196 -0.84 13.84 -5.75
N ASP A 197 -0.61 15.11 -5.42
CA ASP A 197 -0.47 16.18 -6.40
C ASP A 197 1.01 16.55 -6.58
N TYR A 198 1.32 17.20 -7.71
CA TYR A 198 2.66 17.73 -7.98
C TYR A 198 2.93 19.10 -7.33
N THR A 199 1.93 19.71 -6.69
CA THR A 199 2.00 21.07 -6.14
C THR A 199 2.28 21.06 -4.64
N THR A 200 2.59 22.23 -4.06
CA THR A 200 2.78 22.42 -2.62
C THR A 200 1.53 22.06 -1.79
N ALA A 201 0.34 22.04 -2.40
CA ALA A 201 -0.89 21.54 -1.76
C ALA A 201 -0.83 20.04 -1.42
N ALA A 202 0.11 19.28 -1.98
CA ALA A 202 0.32 17.88 -1.67
C ALA A 202 0.99 17.63 -0.30
N THR A 203 1.48 18.68 0.36
CA THR A 203 2.13 18.59 1.69
C THR A 203 1.21 17.94 2.71
N ASP A 204 -0.06 18.37 2.79
CA ASP A 204 -1.01 17.81 3.75
C ASP A 204 -1.26 16.31 3.55
N LYS A 205 -1.19 15.84 2.30
CA LYS A 205 -1.38 14.42 1.96
C LYS A 205 -0.21 13.54 2.41
N ARG A 206 0.95 14.14 2.71
CA ARG A 206 2.18 13.45 3.12
C ARG A 206 2.49 13.58 4.61
N LYS A 207 1.74 14.40 5.35
CA LYS A 207 1.90 14.58 6.80
C LYS A 207 1.93 13.25 7.56
N ALA A 208 2.75 13.22 8.60
CA ALA A 208 2.92 12.10 9.53
C ALA A 208 3.38 12.62 10.90
N ASP A 209 3.38 11.74 11.91
CA ASP A 209 3.78 12.09 13.27
C ASP A 209 5.27 12.44 13.40
N THR A 210 6.10 11.92 12.49
CA THR A 210 7.54 12.21 12.43
C THR A 210 8.03 12.19 10.98
N GLU A 211 9.24 12.73 10.76
CA GLU A 211 9.96 12.59 9.50
C GLU A 211 10.15 11.11 9.15
N TYR A 212 9.99 10.77 7.88
CA TYR A 212 9.99 9.38 7.42
C TYR A 212 10.73 9.17 6.10
N TRP A 213 11.27 7.96 5.97
CA TRP A 213 12.02 7.53 4.80
C TRP A 213 11.14 7.32 3.58
N THR A 214 11.68 7.67 2.41
CA THR A 214 11.22 7.17 1.11
C THR A 214 12.15 6.05 0.64
N ARG A 215 11.79 5.31 -0.41
CA ARG A 215 12.78 4.44 -1.07
C ARG A 215 13.77 5.21 -1.95
N SER A 216 13.58 6.51 -2.13
CA SER A 216 14.39 7.30 -3.05
C SER A 216 15.72 7.72 -2.46
N LYS A 217 16.78 7.54 -3.24
CA LYS A 217 18.15 7.92 -2.85
C LYS A 217 18.65 9.15 -3.61
N ARG A 218 19.68 9.78 -3.05
CA ARG A 218 20.48 10.78 -3.75
C ARG A 218 21.52 10.09 -4.64
N THR A 219 21.42 10.33 -5.95
CA THR A 219 22.13 9.60 -7.00
C THR A 219 23.66 9.70 -6.98
N HIS A 220 24.21 10.84 -6.53
CA HIS A 220 25.65 11.13 -6.58
C HIS A 220 26.28 11.30 -5.18
N ASN A 221 25.56 10.91 -4.14
CA ASN A 221 26.04 10.90 -2.75
C ASN A 221 25.22 9.89 -1.94
N GLY A 222 25.65 8.62 -1.96
CA GLY A 222 24.92 7.50 -1.35
C GLY A 222 24.65 7.61 0.14
N ASN A 223 25.30 8.56 0.83
CA ASN A 223 25.07 8.80 2.25
C ASN A 223 23.69 9.40 2.55
N TYR A 224 22.99 9.91 1.54
CA TYR A 224 21.70 10.58 1.71
C TYR A 224 20.56 9.85 1.02
N MET A 225 19.50 9.60 1.79
CA MET A 225 18.20 9.18 1.26
C MET A 225 17.17 10.29 1.44
N TYR A 226 16.21 10.35 0.53
CA TYR A 226 15.18 11.36 0.59
C TYR A 226 14.10 10.98 1.61
N THR A 227 13.65 12.00 2.33
CA THR A 227 12.61 11.92 3.36
C THR A 227 11.51 12.93 3.10
N PHE A 228 10.40 12.76 3.80
CA PHE A 228 9.45 13.85 4.04
C PHE A 228 9.47 14.20 5.51
N TYR A 229 9.50 15.51 5.79
CA TYR A 229 9.31 16.04 7.13
C TYR A 229 7.94 15.65 7.70
N ALA A 230 7.81 15.74 9.02
CA ALA A 230 6.55 15.46 9.71
C ALA A 230 5.39 16.33 9.16
N ASP A 231 5.68 17.56 8.76
CA ASP A 231 4.71 18.47 8.14
C ASP A 231 4.35 18.10 6.69
N GLY A 232 4.96 17.07 6.12
CA GLY A 232 4.72 16.54 4.77
C GLY A 232 5.50 17.23 3.66
N SER A 233 6.36 18.20 3.99
CA SER A 233 7.25 18.86 3.02
C SER A 233 8.46 17.98 2.70
N PHE A 234 8.95 18.10 1.46
CA PHE A 234 10.03 17.26 0.94
C PHE A 234 11.40 17.74 1.43
N SER A 235 12.21 16.83 1.95
CA SER A 235 13.61 17.13 2.30
C SER A 235 14.49 17.05 1.06
N SER A 236 14.66 18.18 0.37
CA SER A 236 15.41 18.26 -0.90
C SER A 236 16.89 17.89 -0.79
N VAL A 237 17.47 17.98 0.41
CA VAL A 237 18.88 17.62 0.66
C VAL A 237 19.06 16.15 1.07
N GLY A 238 17.97 15.48 1.43
CA GLY A 238 17.97 14.14 2.03
C GLY A 238 18.46 14.14 3.48
N ARG A 239 18.53 12.95 4.06
CA ARG A 239 19.00 12.70 5.43
C ARG A 239 20.09 11.65 5.47
N HIS A 240 20.94 11.77 6.50
CA HIS A 240 21.99 10.83 6.78
C HIS A 240 21.39 9.46 7.10
N ARG A 241 21.91 8.43 6.45
CA ARG A 241 21.50 7.04 6.63
C ARG A 241 21.67 6.51 8.06
N GLU A 242 22.56 7.11 8.86
CA GLU A 242 22.82 6.73 10.25
C GLU A 242 21.70 7.17 11.18
N ASP A 243 20.92 8.17 10.76
CA ASP A 243 19.79 8.69 11.52
C ASP A 243 18.58 7.74 11.41
N SER A 244 17.83 7.63 12.50
CA SER A 244 16.59 6.86 12.52
C SER A 244 15.39 7.73 12.18
N TYR A 245 14.64 7.34 11.15
CA TYR A 245 13.39 8.00 10.76
C TYR A 245 12.27 6.97 10.59
N GLY A 246 11.03 7.48 10.52
CA GLY A 246 9.83 6.67 10.44
C GLY A 246 9.71 5.87 9.13
N LEU A 247 8.89 4.82 9.19
CA LEU A 247 8.61 3.91 8.08
C LEU A 247 7.10 3.86 7.84
N ARG A 248 6.69 4.11 6.60
CA ARG A 248 5.29 4.07 6.15
C ARG A 248 5.14 3.09 4.97
N PRO A 249 4.88 1.80 5.25
CA PRO A 249 4.81 0.79 4.21
C PRO A 249 3.61 0.98 3.29
N CYS A 250 3.79 0.59 2.04
CA CYS A 250 2.76 0.41 1.04
C CYS A 250 2.65 -1.08 0.71
N ILE A 251 1.42 -1.56 0.59
CA ILE A 251 1.07 -2.90 0.13
C ILE A 251 0.12 -2.79 -1.06
N VAL A 252 0.04 -3.83 -1.88
CA VAL A 252 -0.88 -3.86 -3.02
C VAL A 252 -1.79 -5.09 -2.91
N LEU A 253 -3.09 -4.87 -3.09
CA LEU A 253 -4.12 -5.91 -3.09
C LEU A 253 -4.81 -5.98 -4.45
N PRO A 254 -5.37 -7.15 -4.84
CA PRO A 254 -6.19 -7.25 -6.03
C PRO A 254 -7.36 -6.27 -6.00
N LEU A 255 -7.69 -5.66 -7.14
CA LEU A 255 -8.77 -4.66 -7.27
C LEU A 255 -10.16 -5.20 -6.87
N ASN A 256 -10.36 -6.51 -6.95
CA ASN A 256 -11.59 -7.21 -6.52
C ASN A 256 -11.57 -7.60 -5.03
N THR A 257 -10.58 -7.15 -4.25
CA THR A 257 -10.52 -7.38 -2.81
C THR A 257 -11.79 -6.86 -2.15
N LEU A 258 -12.54 -7.76 -1.51
CA LEU A 258 -13.77 -7.39 -0.82
C LEU A 258 -13.47 -6.60 0.44
N VAL A 259 -14.23 -5.53 0.64
CA VAL A 259 -14.21 -4.65 1.81
C VAL A 259 -15.53 -4.78 2.54
N THR A 260 -15.45 -4.99 3.86
CA THR A 260 -16.61 -4.96 4.76
C THR A 260 -16.75 -3.54 5.33
N THR A 261 -17.83 -2.85 4.98
CA THR A 261 -18.19 -1.56 5.57
C THR A 261 -19.11 -1.79 6.75
N VAL A 262 -18.76 -1.22 7.91
CA VAL A 262 -19.53 -1.30 9.15
C VAL A 262 -19.92 0.11 9.57
N THR A 263 -21.21 0.32 9.82
CA THR A 263 -21.71 1.58 10.39
C THR A 263 -21.51 1.55 11.90
N GLY A 264 -20.67 2.43 12.40
CA GLY A 264 -20.40 2.61 13.82
C GLY A 264 -21.34 3.61 14.49
N PHE A 265 -21.00 3.97 15.73
CA PHE A 265 -21.71 4.99 16.50
C PHE A 265 -21.73 6.33 15.73
N LEU A 266 -22.85 7.06 15.80
CA LEU A 266 -23.09 8.31 15.03
C LEU A 266 -23.01 8.16 13.51
N TRP A 267 -23.26 6.97 12.97
CA TRP A 267 -23.33 6.71 11.52
C TRP A 267 -22.00 6.84 10.77
N PHE A 268 -20.87 6.86 11.48
CA PHE A 268 -19.56 6.79 10.83
C PHE A 268 -19.34 5.42 10.20
N GLU A 269 -18.96 5.40 8.93
CA GLU A 269 -18.65 4.15 8.22
C GLU A 269 -17.16 3.82 8.36
N TYR A 270 -16.88 2.58 8.76
CA TYR A 270 -15.53 2.03 8.86
C TYR A 270 -15.37 0.89 7.86
N ASN A 271 -14.30 0.96 7.07
CA ASN A 271 -14.01 -0.03 6.03
C ASN A 271 -12.92 -0.99 6.52
N TYR A 272 -13.19 -2.29 6.44
CA TYR A 272 -12.26 -3.32 6.89
C TYR A 272 -11.93 -4.31 5.78
N ILE A 273 -10.67 -4.72 5.74
CA ILE A 273 -10.20 -5.82 4.89
C ILE A 273 -9.82 -6.97 5.83
N ASN A 274 -10.47 -8.12 5.63
CA ASN A 274 -10.33 -9.30 6.47
C ASN A 274 -9.80 -10.51 5.70
#